data_AF-K9UYI3-F1
#
_entry.id   AF-K9UYI3-F1
#
_cell.length_a   1.000
_cell.length_b   1.000
_cell.length_c   1.000
_cell.angle_alpha   90.00
_cell.angle_beta   90.00
_cell.angle_gamma   90.00
#
_symmetry.space_group_name_H-M   'P 1'
#
loop_
_entity.id
_entity.type
_entity.pdbx_description
1 polymer ?
#
loop_
_entity_poly.entity_id
_entity_poly.type
_entity_poly.pdbx_seq_one_letter_code
_entity_poly.pdbx_strand_id
1 'polypeptide(L)'
;MAHAFLLEPGRWTLQGSWLERDGMPINVKGMTLVAWSRDNWFTMATKLIFPGSDRAEIALQYKGRMDDGERNYSFLLQHNQLGQIEGEGWIGPDTIVQHYRVLNDRQRRSGFETLHRLNKNSYHLTTGILVGHFLSSSMEASLERQLTT
;
A
#
# COMPACT_ATOMS: atom_id res chain seq x y z
N MET A 1 -21.49 0.21 2.54
CA MET A 1 -20.95 1.45 3.16
C MET A 1 -19.76 1.90 2.33
N ALA A 2 -19.42 3.19 2.28
CA ALA A 2 -18.30 3.68 1.47
C ALA A 2 -16.93 3.30 2.06
N HIS A 3 -15.88 3.32 1.22
CA HIS A 3 -14.49 3.22 1.65
C HIS A 3 -14.05 4.47 2.44
N ALA A 4 -13.18 4.32 3.43
CA ALA A 4 -12.52 5.44 4.10
C ALA A 4 -11.00 5.45 3.89
N PHE A 5 -10.36 4.28 3.72
CA PHE A 5 -8.95 4.24 3.35
C PHE A 5 -8.74 4.96 2.02
N LEU A 6 -7.67 5.74 1.94
CA LEU A 6 -7.33 6.67 0.86
C LEU A 6 -8.30 7.83 0.66
N LEU A 7 -9.62 7.62 0.77
CA LEU A 7 -10.66 8.64 0.52
C LEU A 7 -10.81 9.67 1.64
N GLU A 8 -10.47 9.31 2.87
CA GLU A 8 -10.51 10.22 4.01
C GLU A 8 -9.11 10.39 4.61
N PRO A 9 -8.74 11.60 5.07
CA PRO A 9 -7.55 11.77 5.89
C PRO A 9 -7.60 10.89 7.14
N GLY A 10 -6.47 10.30 7.52
CA GLY A 10 -6.44 9.42 8.68
C GLY A 10 -5.11 8.73 8.92
N ARG A 11 -4.95 8.23 10.14
CA ARG A 11 -3.87 7.32 10.51
C ARG A 11 -4.40 5.90 10.54
N TRP A 12 -3.59 4.98 10.05
CA TRP A 12 -3.93 3.57 9.93
C TRP A 12 -2.78 2.74 10.46
N THR A 13 -3.09 1.65 11.16
CA THR A 13 -2.13 0.66 11.62
C THR A 13 -2.25 -0.60 10.79
N LEU A 14 -1.11 -1.19 10.47
CA LEU A 14 -0.99 -2.41 9.70
C LEU A 14 -0.36 -3.49 10.58
N GLN A 15 -0.92 -4.69 10.56
CA GLN A 15 -0.31 -5.88 11.17
C GLN A 15 -0.58 -7.12 10.33
N GLY A 16 0.45 -7.93 10.12
CA GLY A 16 0.31 -9.16 9.34
C GLY A 16 1.62 -9.90 9.15
N SER A 17 1.71 -10.55 7.99
CA SER A 17 2.83 -11.41 7.62
C SER A 17 3.38 -11.04 6.25
N TRP A 18 4.70 -10.91 6.20
CA TRP A 18 5.49 -10.82 4.97
C TRP A 18 5.94 -12.21 4.56
N LEU A 19 5.79 -12.51 3.28
CA LEU A 19 5.98 -13.82 2.69
C LEU A 19 7.07 -13.75 1.62
N GLU A 20 8.03 -14.66 1.71
CA GLU A 20 9.07 -14.87 0.72
C GLU A 20 9.01 -16.33 0.25
N ARG A 21 9.62 -16.64 -0.89
CA ARG A 21 9.50 -17.97 -1.51
C ARG A 21 9.95 -19.12 -0.61
N ASP A 22 11.05 -18.92 0.10
CA ASP A 22 11.79 -20.00 0.76
C ASP A 22 11.98 -19.72 2.26
N GLY A 23 10.94 -19.25 2.95
CA GLY A 23 11.03 -18.88 4.35
C GLY A 23 9.71 -19.01 5.12
N MET A 24 9.83 -19.03 6.45
CA MET A 24 8.68 -18.86 7.33
C MET A 24 8.13 -17.44 7.20
N PRO A 25 6.80 -17.23 7.36
CA PRO A 25 6.22 -15.90 7.39
C PRO A 25 6.91 -14.99 8.41
N ILE A 26 7.24 -13.78 8.00
CA ILE A 26 7.91 -12.78 8.84
C ILE A 26 6.84 -11.81 9.36
N ASN A 27 6.78 -11.61 10.67
CA ASN A 27 5.85 -10.64 11.25
C ASN A 27 6.15 -9.23 10.73
N VAL A 28 5.10 -8.54 10.26
CA VAL A 28 5.19 -7.14 9.82
C VAL A 28 4.21 -6.29 10.62
N LYS A 29 4.68 -5.11 11.02
CA LYS A 29 3.84 -4.04 11.57
C LYS A 29 4.07 -2.78 10.79
N GLY A 30 3.05 -1.93 10.70
CA GLY A 30 3.18 -0.68 9.98
C GLY A 30 2.23 0.40 10.42
N MET A 31 2.50 1.60 9.95
CA MET A 31 1.62 2.75 10.09
C MET A 31 1.54 3.49 8.77
N THR A 32 0.34 3.88 8.39
CA THR A 32 0.04 4.65 7.19
C THR A 32 -0.68 5.94 7.58
N LEU A 33 -0.17 7.08 7.10
CA LEU A 33 -0.83 8.39 7.22
C LEU A 33 -1.33 8.81 5.85
N VAL A 34 -2.62 9.12 5.74
CA VAL A 34 -3.25 9.68 4.55
C VAL A 34 -3.61 11.14 4.84
N ALA A 35 -3.25 12.03 3.93
CA ALA A 35 -3.64 13.44 3.94
C ALA A 35 -4.13 13.86 2.56
N TRP A 36 -5.02 14.85 2.54
CA TRP A 36 -5.54 15.45 1.32
C TRP A 36 -5.19 16.92 1.26
N SER A 37 -4.90 17.39 0.05
CA SER A 37 -4.85 18.80 -0.30
C SER A 37 -5.99 19.15 -1.25
N ARG A 38 -6.05 20.41 -1.70
CA ARG A 38 -7.04 20.85 -2.69
C ARG A 38 -6.84 20.11 -4.03
N ASP A 39 -7.87 20.18 -4.88
CA ASP A 39 -7.84 19.71 -6.26
C ASP A 39 -7.56 18.20 -6.42
N ASN A 40 -8.18 17.40 -5.56
CA ASN A 40 -8.15 15.94 -5.60
C ASN A 40 -6.76 15.29 -5.41
N TRP A 41 -5.82 16.02 -4.81
CA TRP A 41 -4.49 15.51 -4.49
C TRP A 41 -4.44 14.90 -3.09
N PHE A 42 -3.83 13.71 -2.99
CA PHE A 42 -3.52 13.07 -1.72
C PHE A 42 -2.02 12.84 -1.57
N THR A 43 -1.58 12.81 -0.32
CA THR A 43 -0.29 12.25 0.07
C THR A 43 -0.52 11.10 1.03
N MET A 44 0.32 10.09 0.92
CA MET A 44 0.31 8.96 1.83
C MET A 44 1.73 8.62 2.25
N ALA A 45 1.95 8.34 3.53
CA ALA A 45 3.24 7.89 4.02
C ALA A 45 3.04 6.59 4.80
N THR A 46 3.75 5.54 4.39
CA THR A 46 3.71 4.24 5.06
C THR A 46 5.10 3.87 5.56
N LYS A 47 5.18 3.41 6.81
CA LYS A 47 6.39 2.80 7.38
C LYS A 47 6.06 1.39 7.82
N LEU A 48 6.85 0.41 7.38
CA LEU A 48 6.77 -0.99 7.80
C LEU A 48 8.05 -1.39 8.55
N ILE A 49 7.86 -2.15 9.61
CA ILE A 49 8.92 -2.73 10.44
C ILE A 49 8.70 -4.24 10.55
N PHE A 50 9.78 -4.98 10.81
CA PHE A 50 9.78 -6.43 10.89
C PHE A 50 10.31 -6.90 12.25
N PRO A 51 9.47 -6.93 13.30
CA PRO A 51 9.91 -7.24 14.65
C PRO A 51 10.52 -8.64 14.74
N GLY A 52 11.71 -8.75 15.35
CA GLY A 52 12.41 -10.02 15.49
C GLY A 52 13.04 -10.56 14.20
N SER A 53 13.20 -9.70 13.19
CA SER A 53 13.88 -10.00 11.93
C SER A 53 14.98 -8.98 11.66
N ASP A 54 16.04 -9.39 10.96
CA ASP A 54 17.11 -8.51 10.48
C ASP A 54 16.72 -7.73 9.20
N ARG A 55 15.48 -7.89 8.75
CA ARG A 55 14.97 -7.21 7.56
C ARG A 55 14.93 -5.69 7.78
N ALA A 56 15.49 -4.96 6.82
CA ALA A 56 15.44 -3.51 6.82
C ALA A 56 13.98 -3.00 6.74
N GLU A 57 13.72 -1.91 7.45
CA GLU A 57 12.44 -1.21 7.39
C GLU A 57 12.11 -0.77 5.95
N ILE A 58 10.82 -0.73 5.65
CA ILE A 58 10.31 -0.20 4.38
C ILE A 58 9.64 1.13 4.65
N ALA A 59 10.03 2.16 3.89
CA ALA A 59 9.44 3.48 3.94
C ALA A 59 8.94 3.86 2.54
N LEU A 60 7.68 4.28 2.49
CA LEU A 60 6.93 4.58 1.28
C LEU A 60 6.34 5.99 1.40
N GLN A 61 6.59 6.84 0.40
CA GLN A 61 6.03 8.18 0.33
C GLN A 61 5.33 8.38 -1.01
N TYR A 62 4.02 8.54 -0.95
CA TYR A 62 3.14 8.68 -2.10
C TYR A 62 2.71 10.13 -2.29
N LYS A 63 2.63 10.53 -3.54
CA LYS A 63 1.86 11.69 -4.00
C LYS A 63 0.99 11.23 -5.15
N GLY A 64 -0.33 11.31 -4.97
CA GLY A 64 -1.27 10.88 -5.98
C GLY A 64 -2.42 11.86 -6.18
N ARG A 65 -3.15 11.65 -7.26
CA ARG A 65 -4.29 12.45 -7.65
C ARG A 65 -5.44 11.53 -8.01
N MET A 66 -6.62 11.84 -7.47
CA MET A 66 -7.87 11.20 -7.82
C MET A 66 -8.46 11.83 -9.09
N ASP A 67 -9.03 11.01 -9.95
CA ASP A 67 -9.78 11.48 -11.11
C ASP A 67 -11.14 12.06 -10.68
N ASP A 68 -11.75 12.91 -11.52
CA ASP A 68 -12.97 13.67 -11.19
C ASP A 68 -14.21 12.80 -10.88
N GLY A 69 -14.15 11.49 -11.16
CA GLY A 69 -15.18 10.50 -10.80
C GLY A 69 -14.88 9.67 -9.54
N GLU A 70 -13.78 9.94 -8.84
CA GLU A 70 -13.32 9.30 -7.59
C GLU A 70 -13.22 7.77 -7.61
N ARG A 71 -13.14 7.19 -8.81
CA ARG A 71 -13.03 5.73 -9.00
C ARG A 71 -11.64 5.29 -9.38
N ASN A 72 -10.82 6.19 -9.91
CA ASN A 72 -9.46 5.90 -10.35
C ASN A 72 -8.53 6.98 -9.80
N TYR A 73 -7.28 6.60 -9.58
CA TYR A 73 -6.22 7.53 -9.20
C TYR A 73 -4.89 7.09 -9.79
N SER A 74 -4.00 8.06 -10.00
CA SER A 74 -2.60 7.84 -10.36
C SER A 74 -1.70 8.34 -9.24
N PHE A 75 -0.54 7.72 -9.06
CA PHE A 75 0.42 8.14 -8.03
C PHE A 75 1.88 7.95 -8.44
N LEU A 76 2.73 8.79 -7.83
CA LEU A 76 4.17 8.58 -7.73
C LEU A 76 4.50 8.18 -6.30
N LEU A 77 5.37 7.20 -6.16
CA LEU A 77 5.82 6.63 -4.89
C LEU A 77 7.34 6.68 -4.83
N GLN A 78 7.89 7.25 -3.76
CA GLN A 78 9.28 7.03 -3.37
C GLN A 78 9.36 5.88 -2.37
N HIS A 79 10.02 4.80 -2.76
CA HIS A 79 10.30 3.65 -1.92
C HIS A 79 11.79 3.64 -1.56
N ASN A 80 12.11 3.50 -0.27
CA ASN A 80 13.50 3.53 0.21
C ASN A 80 14.41 2.40 -0.33
N GLN A 81 13.85 1.23 -0.70
CA GLN A 81 14.60 0.09 -1.23
C GLN A 81 14.46 -0.06 -2.75
N LEU A 82 13.28 0.23 -3.32
CA LEU A 82 13.03 0.06 -4.75
C LEU A 82 13.32 1.33 -5.57
N GLY A 83 13.41 2.50 -4.94
CA GLY A 83 13.54 3.77 -5.63
C GLY A 83 12.19 4.36 -6.03
N GLN A 84 12.15 5.04 -7.18
CA GLN A 84 10.94 5.70 -7.65
C GLN A 84 10.00 4.71 -8.34
N ILE A 85 8.71 4.85 -8.05
CA ILE A 85 7.64 4.00 -8.55
C ILE A 85 6.54 4.91 -9.12
N GLU A 86 5.91 4.46 -10.20
CA GLU A 86 4.64 5.01 -10.65
C GLU A 86 3.58 3.91 -10.65
N GLY A 87 2.33 4.31 -10.40
CA GLY A 87 1.23 3.38 -10.38
C GLY A 87 -0.12 4.06 -10.49
N GLU A 88 -1.13 3.22 -10.53
CA GLU A 88 -2.53 3.60 -10.59
C GLU A 88 -3.34 2.69 -9.66
N GLY A 89 -4.53 3.13 -9.29
CA GLY A 89 -5.46 2.31 -8.55
C GLY A 89 -6.90 2.64 -8.83
N TRP A 90 -7.75 1.64 -8.62
CA TRP A 90 -9.18 1.65 -8.84
C TRP A 90 -9.90 1.41 -7.51
N ILE A 91 -10.92 2.21 -7.25
CA ILE A 91 -11.78 2.13 -6.07
C ILE A 91 -13.06 1.43 -6.50
N GLY A 92 -13.10 0.12 -6.26
CA GLY A 92 -14.27 -0.71 -6.47
C GLY A 92 -15.31 -0.54 -5.35
N PRO A 93 -16.43 -1.27 -5.41
CA PRO A 93 -17.45 -1.25 -4.36
C PRO A 93 -16.96 -1.83 -3.02
N ASP A 94 -16.13 -2.88 -3.08
CA ASP A 94 -15.65 -3.64 -1.91
C ASP A 94 -14.14 -3.73 -1.82
N THR A 95 -13.42 -3.46 -2.91
CA THR A 95 -11.97 -3.60 -2.97
C THR A 95 -11.36 -2.38 -3.62
N ILE A 96 -10.28 -1.86 -3.03
CA ILE A 96 -9.37 -0.95 -3.71
C ILE A 96 -8.25 -1.80 -4.30
N VAL A 97 -7.98 -1.67 -5.59
CA VAL A 97 -6.92 -2.40 -6.29
C VAL A 97 -5.93 -1.39 -6.81
N GLN A 98 -4.64 -1.61 -6.61
CA GLN A 98 -3.61 -0.80 -7.24
C GLN A 98 -2.51 -1.65 -7.85
N HIS A 99 -1.91 -1.12 -8.89
CA HIS A 99 -0.78 -1.71 -9.60
C HIS A 99 0.29 -0.63 -9.75
N TYR A 100 1.55 -1.07 -9.75
CA TYR A 100 2.67 -0.18 -9.95
C TYR A 100 3.83 -0.84 -10.68
N ARG A 101 4.72 0.00 -11.24
CA ARG A 101 6.01 -0.39 -11.78
C ARG A 101 7.14 0.45 -11.18
N VAL A 102 8.28 -0.17 -10.96
CA VAL A 102 9.49 0.53 -10.51
C VAL A 102 10.15 1.21 -11.71
N LEU A 103 10.42 2.51 -11.58
CA LEU A 103 11.05 3.31 -12.62
C LEU A 103 12.57 3.10 -12.64
N ASN A 104 13.14 3.12 -13.84
CA ASN A 104 14.58 2.92 -14.07
C ASN A 104 15.14 1.60 -13.48
N ASP A 105 14.28 0.60 -13.30
CA ASP A 105 14.66 -0.68 -12.70
C ASP A 105 15.01 -1.72 -13.76
N ARG A 106 16.27 -2.17 -13.77
CA ARG A 106 16.74 -3.20 -14.71
C ARG A 106 16.04 -4.55 -14.50
N GLN A 107 15.60 -4.84 -13.28
CA GLN A 107 14.90 -6.07 -12.94
C GLN A 107 13.41 -6.05 -13.33
N ARG A 108 12.92 -4.92 -13.85
CA ARG A 108 11.52 -4.72 -14.26
C ARG A 108 10.55 -5.11 -13.14
N ARG A 109 10.85 -4.70 -11.91
CA ARG A 109 9.99 -4.95 -10.76
C ARG A 109 8.69 -4.19 -10.92
N SER A 110 7.61 -4.87 -10.57
CA SER A 110 6.26 -4.33 -10.52
C SER A 110 5.56 -4.91 -9.29
N GLY A 111 4.35 -4.48 -9.04
CA GLY A 111 3.55 -5.10 -8.01
C GLY A 111 2.10 -4.72 -8.11
N PHE A 112 1.33 -5.39 -7.26
CA PHE A 112 -0.07 -5.10 -7.06
C PHE A 112 -0.40 -5.11 -5.57
N GLU A 113 -1.41 -4.36 -5.19
CA GLU A 113 -1.98 -4.41 -3.85
C GLU A 113 -3.51 -4.42 -3.97
N THR A 114 -4.15 -5.15 -3.08
CA THR A 114 -5.61 -5.19 -2.95
C THR A 114 -5.97 -4.91 -1.50
N LEU A 115 -6.93 -4.03 -1.27
CA LEU A 115 -7.51 -3.75 0.04
C LEU A 115 -8.99 -4.13 0.00
N HIS A 116 -9.31 -5.33 0.47
CA HIS A 116 -10.69 -5.77 0.62
C HIS A 116 -11.29 -5.16 1.89
N ARG A 117 -12.41 -4.45 1.74
CA ARG A 117 -13.06 -3.75 2.85
C ARG A 117 -13.81 -4.74 3.74
N LEU A 118 -13.43 -4.81 5.00
CA LEU A 118 -14.18 -5.56 6.02
C LEU A 118 -15.26 -4.68 6.65
N ASN A 119 -14.93 -3.43 6.93
CA ASN A 119 -15.89 -2.38 7.29
C ASN A 119 -15.33 -1.00 6.91
N LYS A 120 -16.00 0.10 7.28
CA LYS A 120 -15.55 1.46 6.95
C LYS A 120 -14.10 1.73 7.36
N ASN A 121 -13.66 1.21 8.51
CA ASN A 121 -12.39 1.52 9.15
C ASN A 121 -11.42 0.33 9.21
N SER A 122 -11.73 -0.80 8.57
CA SER A 122 -10.81 -1.93 8.49
C SER A 122 -10.85 -2.66 7.15
N TYR A 123 -9.66 -3.09 6.74
CA TYR A 123 -9.40 -3.72 5.44
C TYR A 123 -8.49 -4.92 5.63
N HIS A 124 -8.67 -5.93 4.78
CA HIS A 124 -7.69 -6.96 4.54
C HIS A 124 -6.84 -6.56 3.33
N LEU A 125 -5.54 -6.42 3.55
CA LEU A 125 -4.54 -6.04 2.56
C LEU A 125 -3.82 -7.28 2.07
N THR A 126 -3.72 -7.44 0.75
CA THR A 126 -2.84 -8.41 0.11
C THR A 126 -1.96 -7.69 -0.91
N THR A 127 -0.65 -7.88 -0.84
CA THR A 127 0.31 -7.29 -1.79
C THR A 127 1.13 -8.37 -2.49
N GLY A 128 1.66 -8.04 -3.66
CA GLY A 128 2.62 -8.86 -4.38
C GLY A 128 3.66 -8.01 -5.07
N ILE A 129 4.93 -8.32 -4.84
CA ILE A 129 6.06 -7.75 -5.59
C ILE A 129 6.53 -8.77 -6.61
N LEU A 130 6.57 -8.37 -7.87
CA LEU A 130 6.99 -9.17 -9.00
C LEU A 130 8.40 -8.76 -9.45
N VAL A 131 9.21 -9.74 -9.88
CA VAL A 131 10.43 -9.54 -10.68
C VAL A 131 10.20 -10.21 -12.02
N GLY A 132 9.98 -9.41 -13.07
CA GLY A 132 9.45 -9.94 -14.33
C GLY A 132 8.07 -10.59 -14.12
N HIS A 133 7.97 -11.90 -14.32
CA HIS A 133 6.72 -12.67 -14.12
C HIS A 133 6.70 -13.49 -12.82
N PHE A 134 7.75 -13.41 -12.00
CA PHE A 134 7.84 -14.18 -10.77
C PHE A 134 7.39 -13.35 -9.57
N LEU A 135 6.44 -13.89 -8.79
CA LEU A 135 6.12 -13.35 -7.46
C LEU A 135 7.34 -13.50 -6.55
N SER A 136 8.02 -12.40 -6.25
CA SER A 136 9.23 -12.38 -5.44
C SER A 136 8.92 -12.35 -3.95
N SER A 137 7.89 -11.62 -3.56
CA SER A 137 7.39 -11.55 -2.19
C SER A 137 5.92 -11.15 -2.18
N SER A 138 5.25 -11.43 -1.08
CA SER A 138 3.86 -11.05 -0.83
C SER A 138 3.71 -10.59 0.61
N MET A 139 2.62 -9.88 0.91
CA MET A 139 2.25 -9.54 2.28
C MET A 139 0.76 -9.70 2.42
N GLU A 140 0.32 -10.30 3.53
CA GLU A 140 -1.07 -10.30 3.96
C GLU A 140 -1.16 -9.58 5.31
N ALA A 141 -2.09 -8.65 5.43
CA ALA A 141 -2.20 -7.84 6.64
C ALA A 141 -3.61 -7.34 6.90
N SER A 142 -3.90 -7.04 8.17
CA SER A 142 -5.04 -6.23 8.56
C SER A 142 -4.60 -4.77 8.63
N LEU A 143 -5.43 -3.89 8.06
CA LEU A 143 -5.24 -2.45 8.09
C LEU A 143 -6.43 -1.82 8.81
N GLU A 144 -6.17 -1.07 9.88
CA GLU A 144 -7.19 -0.53 10.76
C GLU A 144 -7.00 0.97 10.98
N ARG A 145 -8.08 1.75 10.92
CA ARG A 145 -8.02 3.19 11.17
C ARG A 145 -7.87 3.46 12.66
N GLN A 146 -6.92 4.31 13.01
CA GLN A 146 -6.83 4.87 14.36
C GLN A 146 -7.97 5.88 14.53
N LEU A 147 -8.96 5.52 15.34
CA LEU A 147 -9.99 6.44 15.77
C LEU A 147 -9.46 7.25 16.95
N THR A 148 -9.40 8.57 16.80
CA THR A 148 -9.20 9.45 17.95
C THR A 148 -10.38 9.28 18.91
N THR A 149 -10.08 8.79 20.11
CA THR A 149 -10.99 8.85 21.27
C THR A 149 -11.05 10.26 21.82
#